data_AF-A0A2V7G428-F1
#
_entry.id   AF-A0A2V7G428-F1
#
_cell.length_a   1.000
_cell.length_b   1.000
_cell.length_c   1.000
_cell.angle_alpha   90.00
_cell.angle_beta   90.00
_cell.angle_gamma   90.00
#
_symmetry.space_group_name_H-M   'P 1'
#
loop_
_entity.id
_entity.type
_entity.pdbx_description
1 polymer ?
#
loop_
_entity_poly.entity_id
_entity_poly.type
_entity_poly.pdbx_seq_one_letter_code
_entity_poly.pdbx_strand_id
1 'polypeptide(L)'
;MAALGATALPLLVIQHPLGGEPPDGVSRRAAQAVEQLSSLLGADRGRDAATLSPAPRSESHHTVLAEHDVYDEFVRREWCDGLPIVPPTRERVDAMVGGARADGGASLGLMPPLWREGTLEKLAVNTVMAGCEPACFPVIVAAVQAMLDPAFNLYGVQATTHPVAPLVIV
;
A
#
# COMPACT_ATOMS: atom_id res chain seq x y z
N MET A 1 20.27 16.49 6.78
CA MET A 1 18.87 16.04 6.64
C MET A 1 18.83 15.13 5.42
N ALA A 2 18.56 13.83 5.59
CA ALA A 2 18.57 12.87 4.49
C ALA A 2 17.15 12.31 4.30
N ALA A 3 16.74 12.08 3.06
CA ALA A 3 15.47 11.42 2.77
C ALA A 3 15.50 9.98 3.32
N LEU A 4 14.53 9.62 4.17
CA LEU A 4 14.37 8.25 4.66
C LEU A 4 14.11 7.33 3.46
N GLY A 5 15.03 6.41 3.19
CA GLY A 5 14.93 5.42 2.10
C GLY A 5 15.63 5.77 0.79
N ALA A 6 16.07 7.01 0.60
CA ALA A 6 16.82 7.43 -0.60
C ALA A 6 17.94 8.41 -0.25
N THR A 7 18.85 7.98 0.62
CA THR A 7 19.93 8.82 1.19
C THR A 7 20.90 9.39 0.14
N ALA A 8 20.90 8.82 -1.06
CA ALA A 8 21.71 9.28 -2.17
C ALA A 8 21.08 10.46 -2.93
N LEU A 9 19.78 10.74 -2.80
CA LEU A 9 19.12 11.77 -3.60
C LEU A 9 19.31 13.18 -2.99
N PRO A 10 19.58 14.21 -3.82
CA PRO A 10 19.58 15.60 -3.37
C PRO A 10 18.21 15.99 -2.80
N LEU A 11 18.19 16.65 -1.64
CA LEU A 11 16.94 17.03 -0.95
C LEU A 11 16.71 18.54 -1.03
N LEU A 12 15.52 18.91 -1.52
CA LEU A 12 14.97 20.26 -1.45
C LEU A 12 13.86 20.29 -0.39
N VAL A 13 13.89 21.27 0.52
CA VAL A 13 12.85 21.42 1.56
C VAL A 13 12.11 22.74 1.34
N ILE A 14 10.80 22.66 1.11
CA ILE A 14 9.90 23.82 1.10
C ILE A 14 9.29 23.96 2.49
N GLN A 15 9.43 25.14 3.09
CA GLN A 15 8.93 25.42 4.44
C GLN A 15 7.40 25.56 4.46
N HIS A 16 6.75 24.87 5.41
CA HIS A 16 5.31 24.99 5.71
C HIS A 16 5.02 26.18 6.66
N PRO A 17 3.76 26.67 6.72
CA PRO A 17 2.59 26.23 5.96
C PRO A 17 2.54 26.81 4.54
N LEU A 18 1.95 26.06 3.62
CA LEU A 18 1.60 26.55 2.27
C LEU A 18 0.13 26.97 2.19
N GLY A 19 -0.73 26.42 3.05
CA GLY A 19 -2.13 26.81 3.16
C GLY A 19 -2.27 28.17 3.84
N GLY A 20 -3.10 29.04 3.27
CA GLY A 20 -3.37 30.38 3.80
C GLY A 20 -2.39 31.47 3.35
N GLU A 21 -1.39 31.15 2.53
CA GLU A 21 -0.49 32.15 1.92
C GLU A 21 -1.20 32.94 0.79
N PRO A 22 -0.96 34.25 0.65
CA PRO A 22 -1.44 35.01 -0.49
C PRO A 22 -0.73 34.57 -1.78
N PRO A 23 -1.34 34.80 -2.96
CA PRO A 23 -0.78 34.39 -4.26
C PRO A 23 0.67 34.82 -4.50
N ASP A 24 1.06 36.02 -4.06
CA ASP A 24 2.43 36.54 -4.20
C ASP A 24 3.43 35.78 -3.32
N GLY A 25 2.99 35.36 -2.13
CA GLY A 25 3.78 34.55 -1.20
C GLY A 25 4.05 33.16 -1.78
N VAL A 26 3.01 32.54 -2.34
CA VAL A 26 3.11 31.26 -3.06
C VAL A 26 4.08 31.37 -4.24
N SER A 27 3.91 32.39 -5.07
CA SER A 27 4.74 32.60 -6.28
C SER A 27 6.22 32.78 -5.94
N ARG A 28 6.53 33.52 -4.88
CA ARG A 28 7.91 33.75 -4.42
C ARG A 28 8.56 32.47 -3.91
N ARG A 29 7.83 31.67 -3.12
CA ARG A 29 8.31 30.37 -2.62
C ARG A 29 8.52 29.38 -3.77
N ALA A 30 7.63 29.38 -4.77
CA ALA A 30 7.78 28.57 -5.97
C ALA A 30 9.04 28.96 -6.75
N ALA A 31 9.30 30.25 -6.96
CA ALA A 31 10.51 30.72 -7.64
C ALA A 31 11.78 30.29 -6.88
N GLN A 32 11.81 30.46 -5.56
CA GLN A 32 12.92 30.01 -4.72
C GLN A 32 13.15 28.49 -4.82
N ALA A 33 12.08 27.70 -4.81
CA ALA A 33 12.16 26.25 -4.98
C ALA A 33 12.73 25.85 -6.35
N VAL A 34 12.35 26.56 -7.42
CA VAL A 34 12.86 26.32 -8.79
C VAL A 34 14.34 26.66 -8.91
N GLU A 35 14.80 27.75 -8.31
CA GLU A 35 16.23 28.11 -8.30
C GLU A 35 17.05 27.06 -7.56
N GLN A 36 16.59 26.65 -6.38
CA GLN A 36 17.24 25.61 -5.60
C GLN A 36 17.23 24.27 -6.35
N LEU A 37 16.12 23.87 -6.97
CA LEU A 37 16.03 22.66 -7.78
C LEU A 37 17.02 22.70 -8.96
N SER A 38 17.10 23.83 -9.66
CA SER A 38 18.02 24.03 -10.79
C SER A 38 19.48 23.89 -10.37
N SER A 39 19.83 24.34 -9.17
CA SER A 39 21.17 24.15 -8.59
C SER A 39 21.48 22.68 -8.29
N LEU A 40 20.50 21.92 -7.78
CA LEU A 40 20.65 20.50 -7.46
C LEU A 40 20.77 19.65 -8.72
N LEU A 41 19.96 19.93 -9.75
CA LEU A 41 20.00 19.22 -11.03
C LEU A 41 21.25 19.55 -11.86
N GLY A 42 21.75 20.79 -11.75
CA GLY A 42 22.97 21.23 -12.43
C GLY A 42 24.24 20.56 -11.90
N ALA A 43 24.24 20.14 -10.63
CA ALA A 43 25.38 19.50 -9.98
C ALA A 43 25.51 17.99 -10.28
N ASP A 44 24.46 17.34 -10.80
CA ASP A 44 24.36 15.87 -10.89
C ASP A 44 24.19 15.35 -12.33
N ARG A 45 25.01 15.82 -13.27
CA ARG A 45 24.99 15.34 -14.68
C ARG A 45 25.53 13.90 -14.86
N GLY A 46 25.75 13.14 -13.79
CA GLY A 46 26.46 11.86 -13.83
C GLY A 46 25.76 10.68 -13.18
N ARG A 47 24.51 10.79 -12.73
CA ARG A 47 23.79 9.66 -12.15
C ARG A 47 22.73 9.13 -13.11
N ASP A 48 22.97 7.88 -13.53
CA ASP A 48 22.00 7.07 -14.26
C ASP A 48 20.64 7.18 -13.59
N ALA A 49 19.60 7.45 -14.41
CA ALA A 49 18.22 7.49 -13.97
C ALA A 49 17.96 6.21 -13.16
N ALA A 50 17.67 6.39 -11.86
CA ALA A 50 17.38 5.29 -10.96
C ALA A 50 16.26 4.46 -11.62
N THR A 51 16.64 3.32 -12.16
CA THR A 51 15.71 2.39 -12.76
C THR A 51 14.80 1.98 -11.62
N LEU A 52 13.51 2.34 -11.69
CA LEU A 52 12.53 1.86 -10.72
C LEU A 52 12.57 0.35 -10.82
N SER A 53 13.24 -0.28 -9.86
CA SER A 53 13.37 -1.72 -9.83
C SER A 53 11.95 -2.28 -9.76
N PRO A 54 11.60 -3.27 -10.61
CA PRO A 54 10.31 -3.91 -10.49
C PRO A 54 10.12 -4.33 -9.04
N ALA A 55 8.88 -4.20 -8.54
CA ALA A 55 8.57 -4.64 -7.18
C ALA A 55 9.15 -6.05 -6.99
N PRO A 56 9.84 -6.33 -5.87
CA PRO A 56 10.20 -7.71 -5.58
C PRO A 56 8.92 -8.54 -5.69
N ARG A 57 9.01 -9.66 -6.41
CA ARG A 57 7.91 -10.63 -6.44
C ARG A 57 7.58 -10.98 -4.99
N SER A 58 6.30 -11.09 -4.66
CA SER A 58 5.86 -11.49 -3.33
C SER A 58 6.42 -12.87 -3.04
N GLU A 59 7.53 -12.95 -2.31
CA GLU A 59 8.09 -14.21 -1.86
C GLU A 59 7.18 -14.78 -0.77
N SER A 60 6.71 -16.00 -0.96
CA SER A 60 5.94 -16.69 0.07
C SER A 60 6.91 -17.18 1.14
N HIS A 61 6.93 -16.50 2.29
CA HIS A 61 7.68 -16.97 3.44
C HIS A 61 6.80 -17.93 4.26
N HIS A 62 7.27 -19.17 4.41
CA HIS A 62 6.66 -20.12 5.32
C HIS A 62 7.44 -20.12 6.63
N THR A 63 6.73 -19.93 7.73
CA THR A 63 7.29 -20.05 9.08
C THR A 63 6.41 -21.01 9.86
N VAL A 64 7.05 -21.93 10.57
CA VAL A 64 6.36 -22.86 11.47
C VAL A 64 6.49 -22.30 12.88
N LEU A 65 5.36 -22.00 13.50
CA LEU A 65 5.25 -21.45 14.85
C LEU A 65 4.22 -22.27 15.62
N ALA A 66 4.33 -22.32 16.95
CA ALA A 66 3.23 -22.79 17.76
C ALA A 66 2.09 -21.76 17.69
N GLU A 67 0.84 -22.22 17.76
CA GLU A 67 -0.33 -21.36 17.54
C GLU A 67 -0.38 -20.15 18.48
N HIS A 68 0.05 -20.32 19.73
CA HIS A 68 0.10 -19.25 20.73
C HIS A 68 1.19 -18.20 20.46
N ASP A 69 2.23 -18.54 19.69
CA ASP A 69 3.32 -17.62 19.35
C ASP A 69 3.02 -16.78 18.09
N VAL A 70 1.98 -17.13 17.33
CA VAL A 70 1.73 -16.49 16.02
C VAL A 70 1.41 -15.01 16.18
N TYR A 71 0.56 -14.65 17.14
CA TYR A 71 0.19 -13.25 17.35
C TYR A 71 1.41 -12.40 17.73
N ASP A 72 2.20 -12.86 18.70
CA ASP A 72 3.40 -12.16 19.17
C ASP A 72 4.41 -11.96 18.03
N GLU A 73 4.59 -12.97 17.18
CA GLU A 73 5.48 -12.87 16.02
C GLU A 73 4.96 -11.89 14.96
N PHE A 74 3.65 -11.86 14.69
CA PHE A 74 3.06 -10.89 13.76
C PHE A 74 3.19 -9.46 14.28
N VAL A 75 2.97 -9.23 15.57
CA VAL A 75 3.20 -7.93 16.21
C VAL A 75 4.67 -7.54 16.12
N ARG A 76 5.59 -8.46 16.47
CA ARG A 76 7.05 -8.22 16.42
C ARG A 76 7.56 -7.87 15.02
N ARG A 77 6.90 -8.38 13.98
CA ARG A 77 7.24 -8.10 12.57
C ARG A 77 6.43 -6.97 11.94
N GLU A 78 5.53 -6.34 12.68
CA GLU A 78 4.62 -5.30 12.17
C GLU A 78 3.75 -5.81 11.00
N TRP A 79 3.33 -7.08 11.05
CA TRP A 79 2.48 -7.73 10.04
C TRP A 79 0.98 -7.66 10.35
N CYS A 80 0.62 -7.11 11.51
CA CYS A 80 -0.76 -6.86 11.90
C CYS A 80 -0.89 -5.48 12.54
N ASP A 81 -2.14 -5.02 12.68
CA ASP A 81 -2.52 -3.75 13.31
C ASP A 81 -2.64 -3.83 14.85
N GLY A 82 -2.38 -5.00 15.43
CA GLY A 82 -2.49 -5.26 16.87
C GLY A 82 -3.86 -5.81 17.28
N LEU A 83 -4.83 -5.92 16.36
CA LEU A 83 -6.07 -6.64 16.63
C LEU A 83 -5.85 -8.16 16.60
N PRO A 84 -6.74 -8.95 17.22
CA PRO A 84 -6.68 -10.40 17.11
C PRO A 84 -6.67 -10.85 15.65
N ILE A 85 -5.75 -11.75 15.30
CA ILE A 85 -5.62 -12.29 13.94
C ILE A 85 -5.85 -13.80 13.93
N VAL A 86 -6.42 -14.30 12.84
CA VAL A 86 -6.39 -15.74 12.53
C VAL A 86 -5.21 -16.01 11.59
N PRO A 87 -4.28 -16.92 11.93
CA PRO A 87 -3.12 -17.20 11.08
C PRO A 87 -3.54 -17.63 9.67
N PRO A 88 -3.03 -16.98 8.59
CA PRO A 88 -3.39 -17.30 7.21
C PRO A 88 -2.60 -18.51 6.70
N THR A 89 -2.86 -19.69 7.27
CA THR A 89 -2.26 -20.94 6.82
C THR A 89 -2.69 -21.24 5.38
N ARG A 90 -1.85 -21.98 4.63
CA ARG A 90 -2.21 -22.39 3.26
C ARG A 90 -3.59 -23.05 3.23
N GLU A 91 -3.84 -24.02 4.10
CA GLU A 91 -5.14 -24.70 4.20
C GLU A 91 -6.33 -23.74 4.36
N ARG A 92 -6.22 -22.72 5.24
CA ARG A 92 -7.29 -21.73 5.45
C ARG A 92 -7.48 -20.81 4.25
N VAL A 93 -6.38 -20.37 3.62
CA VAL A 93 -6.42 -19.54 2.40
C VAL A 93 -7.04 -20.33 1.25
N ASP A 94 -6.73 -21.61 1.15
CA ASP A 94 -7.25 -22.51 0.12
C ASP A 94 -8.74 -22.74 0.28
N ALA A 95 -9.18 -22.96 1.53
CA ALA A 95 -10.60 -23.05 1.87
C ALA A 95 -11.35 -21.73 1.60
N MET A 96 -10.70 -20.59 1.84
CA MET A 96 -11.26 -19.25 1.60
C MET A 96 -11.50 -18.99 0.11
N VAL A 97 -10.51 -19.28 -0.74
CA VAL A 97 -10.64 -19.15 -2.21
C VAL A 97 -11.59 -20.21 -2.78
N GLY A 98 -11.66 -21.38 -2.13
CA GLY A 98 -12.39 -22.55 -2.62
C GLY A 98 -11.79 -23.15 -3.90
N GLY A 99 -12.56 -24.00 -4.57
CA GLY A 99 -12.18 -24.63 -5.84
C GLY A 99 -11.93 -23.66 -7.01
N ALA A 100 -12.14 -22.35 -6.81
CA ALA A 100 -11.75 -21.29 -7.74
C ALA A 100 -10.23 -21.19 -7.98
N ARG A 101 -9.45 -22.04 -7.29
CA ARG A 101 -8.01 -22.16 -7.40
C ARG A 101 -7.46 -22.62 -8.75
N ALA A 102 -8.29 -22.96 -9.73
CA ALA A 102 -7.81 -23.17 -11.10
C ALA A 102 -7.02 -21.94 -11.62
N ASP A 103 -7.36 -20.75 -11.10
CA ASP A 103 -6.74 -19.47 -11.47
C ASP A 103 -6.20 -18.70 -10.26
N GLY A 104 -5.54 -19.35 -9.28
CA GLY A 104 -5.09 -18.72 -8.01
C GLY A 104 -4.30 -17.39 -8.12
N GLY A 105 -3.85 -17.01 -9.32
CA GLY A 105 -3.30 -15.69 -9.66
C GLY A 105 -4.29 -14.68 -10.26
N ALA A 106 -5.61 -14.90 -10.20
CA ALA A 106 -6.59 -14.02 -10.81
C ALA A 106 -6.50 -12.61 -10.21
N SER A 107 -6.11 -11.68 -11.07
CA SER A 107 -5.95 -10.27 -10.76
C SER A 107 -7.33 -9.62 -10.57
N LEU A 108 -7.48 -8.85 -9.50
CA LEU A 108 -8.60 -7.94 -9.29
C LEU A 108 -8.32 -6.55 -9.88
N GLY A 109 -7.08 -6.29 -10.32
CA GLY A 109 -6.60 -5.00 -10.82
C GLY A 109 -5.48 -4.40 -9.98
N LEU A 110 -5.07 -3.18 -10.32
CA LEU A 110 -4.05 -2.44 -9.58
C LEU A 110 -4.67 -1.70 -8.40
N MET A 111 -4.22 -2.01 -7.20
CA MET A 111 -4.68 -1.38 -5.97
C MET A 111 -3.83 -0.16 -5.63
N PRO A 112 -4.40 1.06 -5.55
CA PRO A 112 -3.71 2.25 -5.04
C PRO A 112 -3.29 2.07 -3.56
N PRO A 113 -2.46 2.97 -2.99
CA PRO A 113 -1.75 4.05 -3.66
C PRO A 113 -0.44 3.58 -4.33
N LEU A 114 0.01 2.36 -4.01
CA LEU A 114 1.25 1.79 -4.56
C LEU A 114 1.05 1.12 -5.92
N TRP A 115 -0.19 1.06 -6.41
CA TRP A 115 -0.57 0.45 -7.69
C TRP A 115 -0.01 -0.95 -7.86
N ARG A 116 -0.05 -1.73 -6.77
CA ARG A 116 0.35 -3.13 -6.77
C ARG A 116 -0.82 -3.98 -7.22
N GLU A 117 -0.50 -5.08 -7.89
CA GLU A 117 -1.52 -6.02 -8.29
C GLU A 117 -2.21 -6.64 -7.06
N GLY A 118 -3.52 -6.44 -6.93
CA GLY A 118 -4.38 -7.14 -5.99
C GLY A 118 -4.83 -8.44 -6.61
N THR A 119 -4.54 -9.58 -5.97
CA THR A 119 -4.97 -10.91 -6.45
C THR A 119 -6.01 -11.50 -5.51
N LEU A 120 -6.79 -12.47 -6.00
CA LEU A 120 -7.69 -13.25 -5.15
C LEU A 120 -6.97 -13.88 -3.96
N GLU A 121 -5.77 -14.45 -4.15
CA GLU A 121 -4.99 -15.04 -3.06
C GLU A 121 -4.61 -14.00 -1.99
N LYS A 122 -4.15 -12.80 -2.38
CA LYS A 122 -3.83 -11.73 -1.43
C LYS A 122 -5.07 -11.27 -0.66
N LEU A 123 -6.22 -11.19 -1.33
CA LEU A 123 -7.47 -10.83 -0.69
C LEU A 123 -7.93 -11.94 0.28
N ALA A 124 -7.77 -13.20 -0.09
CA ALA A 124 -8.08 -14.35 0.76
C ALA A 124 -7.19 -14.39 2.01
N VAL A 125 -5.89 -14.12 1.89
CA VAL A 125 -4.97 -13.98 3.03
C VAL A 125 -5.49 -12.94 4.03
N ASN A 126 -5.84 -11.74 3.55
CA ASN A 126 -6.40 -10.69 4.42
C ASN A 126 -7.75 -11.08 5.02
N THR A 127 -8.59 -11.77 4.25
CA THR A 127 -9.90 -12.24 4.71
C THR A 127 -9.78 -13.31 5.80
N VAL A 128 -8.83 -14.22 5.66
CA VAL A 128 -8.50 -15.20 6.71
C VAL A 128 -7.95 -14.49 7.93
N MET A 129 -7.01 -13.55 7.78
CA MET A 129 -6.47 -12.79 8.91
C MET A 129 -7.55 -12.07 9.72
N ALA A 130 -8.57 -11.54 9.03
CA ALA A 130 -9.73 -10.89 9.63
C ALA A 130 -10.71 -11.87 10.33
N GLY A 131 -10.50 -13.19 10.22
CA GLY A 131 -11.35 -14.20 10.84
C GLY A 131 -12.72 -14.39 10.16
N CYS A 132 -12.88 -13.95 8.91
CA CYS A 132 -14.12 -14.09 8.17
C CYS A 132 -14.40 -15.56 7.80
N GLU A 133 -15.67 -15.91 7.67
CA GLU A 133 -16.07 -17.22 7.13
C GLU A 133 -15.96 -17.24 5.60
N PRO A 134 -15.62 -18.39 4.97
CA PRO A 134 -15.53 -18.52 3.51
C PRO A 134 -16.81 -18.11 2.76
N ALA A 135 -17.98 -18.26 3.37
CA ALA A 135 -19.26 -17.85 2.80
C ALA A 135 -19.33 -16.34 2.51
N CYS A 136 -18.57 -15.52 3.23
CA CYS A 136 -18.49 -14.07 3.01
C CYS A 136 -17.54 -13.68 1.87
N PHE A 137 -16.65 -14.58 1.44
CA PHE A 137 -15.58 -14.23 0.49
C PHE A 137 -16.09 -13.67 -0.83
N PRO A 138 -17.14 -14.23 -1.49
CA PRO A 138 -17.66 -13.66 -2.73
C PRO A 138 -18.13 -12.21 -2.60
N VAL A 139 -18.71 -11.87 -1.44
CA VAL A 139 -19.18 -10.50 -1.14
C VAL A 139 -17.98 -9.58 -0.95
N ILE A 140 -16.93 -10.03 -0.27
CA ILE A 140 -15.68 -9.27 -0.08
C ILE A 140 -14.99 -9.02 -1.43
N VAL A 141 -14.93 -10.03 -2.31
CA VAL A 141 -14.40 -9.90 -3.67
C VAL A 141 -15.18 -8.84 -4.45
N ALA A 142 -16.51 -8.91 -4.45
CA ALA A 142 -17.37 -7.94 -5.13
C ALA A 142 -17.18 -6.52 -4.56
N ALA A 143 -17.06 -6.38 -3.25
CA ALA A 143 -16.81 -5.09 -2.59
C ALA A 143 -15.47 -4.49 -3.02
N VAL A 144 -14.39 -5.29 -3.04
CA VAL A 144 -13.07 -4.81 -3.49
C VAL A 144 -13.09 -4.45 -4.97
N GLN A 145 -13.73 -5.26 -5.83
CA GLN A 145 -13.90 -4.93 -7.25
C GLN A 145 -14.64 -3.60 -7.44
N ALA A 146 -15.72 -3.36 -6.69
CA ALA A 146 -16.45 -2.10 -6.73
C ALA A 146 -15.59 -0.91 -6.25
N MET A 147 -14.76 -1.09 -5.22
CA MET A 147 -13.83 -0.06 -4.77
C MET A 147 -12.71 0.22 -5.78
N LEU A 148 -12.32 -0.77 -6.59
CA LEU A 148 -11.32 -0.60 -7.65
C LEU A 148 -11.90 0.03 -8.93
N ASP A 149 -13.22 0.23 -9.03
CA ASP A 149 -13.81 0.99 -10.12
C ASP A 149 -13.27 2.44 -10.10
N PRO A 150 -12.75 2.97 -11.23
CA PRO A 150 -12.24 4.34 -11.29
C PRO A 150 -13.22 5.41 -10.79
N ALA A 151 -14.54 5.19 -10.91
CA ALA A 151 -15.57 6.10 -10.42
C ALA A 151 -15.59 6.23 -8.90
N PHE A 152 -15.15 5.20 -8.16
CA PHE A 152 -15.04 5.26 -6.70
C PHE A 152 -13.86 6.11 -6.22
N ASN A 153 -12.82 6.27 -7.06
CA ASN A 153 -11.61 7.03 -6.74
C ASN A 153 -10.92 6.58 -5.43
N LEU A 154 -10.63 5.29 -5.30
CA LEU A 154 -10.00 4.71 -4.10
C LEU A 154 -8.67 5.38 -3.73
N TYR A 155 -7.90 5.87 -4.72
CA TYR A 155 -6.68 6.63 -4.46
C TYR A 155 -6.95 7.86 -3.58
N GLY A 156 -7.99 8.64 -3.92
CA GLY A 156 -8.39 9.81 -3.14
C GLY A 156 -8.87 9.47 -1.73
N VAL A 157 -9.35 8.24 -1.51
CA VAL A 157 -9.79 7.73 -0.19
C VAL A 157 -8.61 7.24 0.66
N GLN A 158 -7.56 6.69 0.05
CA GLN A 158 -6.41 6.14 0.79
C GLN A 158 -5.26 7.15 0.96
N ALA A 159 -5.06 8.06 0.01
CA ALA A 159 -3.98 9.05 0.00
C ALA A 159 -4.42 10.40 0.62
N THR A 160 -5.18 10.34 1.72
CA THR A 160 -5.72 11.52 2.42
C THR A 160 -5.06 11.69 3.78
N THR A 161 -4.95 12.94 4.24
CA THR A 161 -4.47 13.29 5.58
C THR A 161 -5.57 13.15 6.66
N HIS A 162 -6.82 12.94 6.26
CA HIS A 162 -7.95 12.61 7.14
C HIS A 162 -8.24 11.11 7.08
N PRO A 163 -8.49 10.42 8.21
CA PRO A 163 -8.80 8.99 8.19
C PRO A 163 -10.18 8.78 7.54
N VAL A 164 -10.19 8.13 6.39
CA VAL A 164 -11.39 7.71 5.69
C VAL A 164 -11.24 6.24 5.35
N ALA A 165 -12.28 5.45 5.59
CA ALA A 165 -12.32 4.04 5.23
C ALA A 165 -13.69 3.71 4.61
N PRO A 166 -13.76 2.93 3.53
CA PRO A 166 -15.02 2.41 3.02
C PRO A 166 -15.69 1.50 4.06
N LEU A 167 -16.95 1.78 4.40
CA LEU A 167 -17.81 0.88 5.18
C LEU A 167 -18.79 0.19 4.22
N VAL A 168 -18.77 -1.14 4.21
CA VAL A 168 -19.70 -1.95 3.42
C VAL A 168 -20.76 -2.53 4.35
N ILE A 169 -22.03 -2.37 4.00
CA ILE A 169 -23.18 -2.92 4.70
C ILE A 169 -23.97 -3.75 3.69
N VAL A 170 -24.36 -4.97 4.08
CA VAL A 170 -25.01 -5.98 3.23
C VAL A 170 -26.31 -6.43 3.88
#